data_AF-A0A2T7PPX9-F1
#
_entry.id   AF-A0A2T7PPX9-F1
#
_cell.length_a   1.000
_cell.length_b   1.000
_cell.length_c   1.000
_cell.angle_alpha   90.00
_cell.angle_beta   90.00
_cell.angle_gamma   90.00
#
_symmetry.space_group_name_H-M   'P 1'
#
loop_
_entity.id
_entity.type
_entity.pdbx_description
1 polymer ?
#
loop_
_entity_poly.entity_id
_entity_poly.type
_entity_poly.pdbx_seq_one_letter_code
_entity_poly.pdbx_strand_id
1 'polypeptide(L)'
;MFADDTTIHAHHQKIEPLASILQLSADELQAWTESNHMSLNPQKTEVMLLTTRQKRQNLATPFPTIQIGAQSITEVQVHKLMGVTIDNNLSWSQHISTTSKNISKKVYQLSRIKHFLDTHTRKLFYTTHIQSVIDYASTLWDSASGSSMKPLASVQRRAIKAVLLKPKLDPRVRYGTASLSISNNCTPGLLFDAI
;
A
#
# COMPACT_ATOMS: atom_id res chain seq x y z
N MET A 1 -2.53 15.17 7.29
CA MET A 1 -1.24 15.86 7.49
C MET A 1 -0.41 15.02 8.44
N PHE A 2 0.85 14.77 8.12
CA PHE A 2 1.80 14.08 8.98
C PHE A 2 3.18 14.71 8.78
N ALA A 3 3.79 15.23 9.85
CA ALA A 3 5.01 16.04 9.76
C ALA A 3 4.87 17.16 8.70
N ASP A 4 5.77 17.22 7.72
CA ASP A 4 5.76 18.12 6.58
C ASP A 4 4.91 17.62 5.40
N ASP A 5 4.60 16.32 5.36
CA ASP A 5 3.79 15.73 4.30
C ASP A 5 2.30 16.10 4.49
N THR A 6 1.83 16.94 3.58
CA THR A 6 0.45 17.41 3.51
C THR A 6 -0.19 16.99 2.19
N THR A 7 -1.45 16.56 2.25
CA THR A 7 -2.22 16.17 1.07
C THR A 7 -3.53 16.92 1.08
N ILE A 8 -3.80 17.64 -0.01
CA ILE A 8 -5.09 18.29 -0.28
C ILE A 8 -5.85 17.40 -1.26
N HIS A 9 -7.15 17.29 -1.08
CA HIS A 9 -8.03 16.57 -2.00
C HIS A 9 -9.27 17.40 -2.30
N ALA A 10 -9.77 17.25 -3.52
CA ALA A 10 -11.02 17.84 -3.96
C ALA A 10 -11.80 16.80 -4.77
N HIS A 11 -13.11 16.99 -4.87
CA HIS A 11 -13.99 16.13 -5.64
C HIS A 11 -14.95 16.96 -6.48
N HIS A 12 -15.08 16.60 -7.75
CA HIS A 12 -16.07 17.17 -8.65
C HIS A 12 -16.37 16.20 -9.80
N GLN A 13 -17.56 16.30 -10.40
CA GLN A 13 -17.97 15.40 -11.49
C GLN A 13 -17.28 15.70 -12.83
N LYS A 14 -16.91 16.96 -13.04
CA LYS A 14 -16.20 17.49 -14.22
C LYS A 14 -14.78 17.88 -13.85
N ILE A 15 -13.84 17.72 -14.79
CA ILE A 15 -12.42 18.03 -14.59
C ILE A 15 -12.16 19.52 -14.43
N GLU A 16 -12.73 20.37 -15.28
CA GLU A 16 -12.41 21.81 -15.24
C GLU A 16 -12.69 22.44 -13.86
N PRO A 17 -13.89 22.27 -13.26
CA PRO A 17 -14.12 22.83 -11.93
C PRO A 17 -13.31 22.11 -10.84
N LEU A 18 -12.96 20.84 -11.02
CA LEU A 18 -12.07 20.12 -10.10
C LEU A 18 -10.69 20.79 -10.04
N ALA A 19 -10.12 21.08 -11.21
CA ALA A 19 -8.83 21.73 -11.34
C ALA A 19 -8.87 23.14 -10.77
N SER A 20 -9.95 23.91 -11.01
CA SER A 20 -10.12 25.24 -10.42
C SER A 20 -10.17 25.21 -8.88
N ILE A 21 -10.90 24.25 -8.30
CA ILE A 21 -10.96 24.09 -6.83
C ILE A 21 -9.59 23.71 -6.27
N LEU A 22 -8.86 22.82 -6.94
CA LEU A 22 -7.51 22.41 -6.54
C LEU A 22 -6.50 23.55 -6.64
N GLN A 23 -6.56 24.35 -7.71
CA GLN A 23 -5.70 25.51 -7.88
C GLN A 23 -5.95 26.54 -6.77
N LEU A 24 -7.22 26.86 -6.48
CA LEU A 24 -7.58 27.76 -5.40
C LEU A 24 -7.06 27.25 -4.04
N SER A 25 -7.20 25.94 -3.78
CA SER A 25 -6.67 25.33 -2.55
C SER A 25 -5.13 25.39 -2.47
N ALA A 26 -4.44 25.28 -3.60
CA ALA A 26 -2.98 25.40 -3.68
C ALA A 26 -2.53 26.84 -3.43
N ASP A 27 -3.25 27.82 -3.99
CA ASP A 27 -2.98 29.25 -3.79
C ASP A 27 -3.19 29.66 -2.33
N GLU A 28 -4.27 29.20 -1.71
CA GLU A 28 -4.55 29.41 -0.27
C GLU A 28 -3.47 28.77 0.60
N LEU A 29 -3.06 27.53 0.29
CA LEU A 29 -1.98 26.86 1.01
C LEU A 29 -0.67 27.64 0.87
N GLN A 30 -0.35 28.13 -0.33
CA GLN A 30 0.85 28.92 -0.57
C GLN A 30 0.85 30.20 0.29
N ALA A 31 -0.23 30.98 0.23
CA ALA A 31 -0.36 32.20 1.03
C ALA A 31 -0.26 31.91 2.54
N TRP A 32 -0.87 30.82 3.00
CA TRP A 32 -0.75 30.39 4.38
C TRP A 32 0.70 30.00 4.74
N THR A 33 1.40 29.26 3.90
CA THR A 33 2.81 28.93 4.17
C THR A 33 3.71 30.17 4.22
N GLU A 34 3.53 31.11 3.29
CA GLU A 34 4.31 32.36 3.25
C GLU A 34 4.06 33.22 4.49
N SER A 35 2.79 33.38 4.90
CA SER A 35 2.45 34.11 6.14
C SER A 35 2.99 33.45 7.41
N ASN A 36 3.28 32.15 7.37
CA ASN A 36 3.87 31.39 8.48
C ASN A 36 5.37 31.16 8.30
N HIS A 37 6.04 31.91 7.41
CA HIS A 37 7.48 31.82 7.16
C HIS A 37 7.95 30.42 6.73
N MET A 38 7.11 29.70 6.01
CA MET A 38 7.40 28.41 5.39
C MET A 38 7.38 28.54 3.86
N SER A 39 8.05 27.61 3.18
CA SER A 39 8.07 27.53 1.72
C SER A 39 7.58 26.18 1.24
N LEU A 40 6.60 26.16 0.35
CA LEU A 40 6.25 24.96 -0.40
C LEU A 40 7.38 24.59 -1.37
N ASN A 41 7.54 23.30 -1.64
CA ASN A 41 8.51 22.80 -2.61
C ASN A 41 7.79 22.21 -3.83
N PRO A 42 7.56 22.99 -4.90
CA PRO A 42 6.79 22.53 -6.05
C PRO A 42 7.41 21.32 -6.76
N GLN A 43 8.74 21.14 -6.67
CA GLN A 43 9.42 19.99 -7.28
C GLN A 43 9.13 18.67 -6.55
N LYS A 44 8.78 18.73 -5.26
CA LYS A 44 8.38 17.56 -4.46
C LYS A 44 6.86 17.39 -4.40
N THR A 45 6.10 18.41 -4.78
CA THR A 45 4.65 18.36 -4.79
C THR A 45 4.16 17.72 -6.09
N GLU A 46 3.30 16.72 -5.96
CA GLU A 46 2.73 15.97 -7.07
C GLU A 46 1.20 16.05 -6.99
N VAL A 47 0.54 15.97 -8.15
CA VAL A 47 -0.91 15.85 -8.26
C VAL A 47 -1.30 14.50 -8.83
N MET A 48 -2.38 13.90 -8.34
CA MET A 48 -2.87 12.62 -8.82
C MET A 48 -4.38 12.67 -9.04
N LEU A 49 -4.82 12.38 -10.27
CA LEU A 49 -6.24 12.26 -10.59
C LEU A 49 -6.76 10.85 -10.30
N LEU A 50 -7.52 10.72 -9.20
CA LEU A 50 -8.23 9.50 -8.84
C LEU A 50 -9.57 9.41 -9.60
N THR A 51 -9.74 8.37 -10.40
CA THR A 51 -10.98 8.13 -11.13
C THR A 51 -11.11 6.66 -11.54
N THR A 52 -12.32 6.22 -11.87
CA THR A 52 -12.53 4.85 -12.38
C THR A 52 -11.93 4.70 -13.77
N ARG A 53 -11.55 3.47 -14.14
CA ARG A 53 -11.01 3.17 -15.48
C ARG A 53 -11.94 3.66 -16.60
N GLN A 54 -13.26 3.46 -16.44
CA GLN A 54 -14.27 3.88 -17.41
C GLN A 54 -14.28 5.41 -17.58
N LYS A 55 -14.30 6.16 -16.48
CA LYS A 55 -14.25 7.62 -16.52
C LYS A 55 -12.95 8.12 -17.15
N ARG A 56 -11.81 7.51 -16.82
CA ARG A 56 -10.50 7.85 -17.41
C ARG A 56 -10.48 7.69 -18.93
N GLN A 57 -11.07 6.62 -19.44
CA GLN A 57 -11.15 6.35 -20.88
C GLN A 57 -12.05 7.36 -21.61
N ASN A 58 -13.04 7.93 -20.90
CA ASN A 58 -13.96 8.92 -21.43
C ASN A 58 -13.48 10.37 -21.24
N LEU A 59 -12.26 10.57 -20.75
CA LEU A 59 -11.69 11.93 -20.64
C LEU A 59 -11.30 12.42 -22.03
N ALA A 60 -11.99 13.46 -22.49
CA ALA A 60 -11.68 14.11 -23.76
C ALA A 60 -10.37 14.91 -23.71
N THR A 61 -9.98 15.37 -22.52
CA THR A 61 -8.80 16.20 -22.27
C THR A 61 -7.97 15.68 -21.10
N PRO A 62 -6.65 15.93 -21.10
CA PRO A 62 -5.80 15.65 -19.94
C PRO A 62 -6.19 16.50 -18.73
N PHE A 63 -5.73 16.11 -17.54
CA PHE A 63 -5.96 16.91 -16.34
C PHE A 63 -5.20 18.26 -16.46
N PRO A 64 -5.85 19.40 -16.15
CA PRO A 64 -5.20 20.71 -16.21
C PRO A 64 -3.98 20.79 -15.29
N THR A 65 -2.93 21.47 -15.76
CA THR A 65 -1.72 21.70 -14.97
C THR A 65 -2.02 22.59 -13.79
N ILE A 66 -1.68 22.14 -12.59
CA ILE A 66 -1.76 22.92 -11.35
C ILE A 66 -0.42 23.63 -11.13
N GLN A 67 -0.49 24.85 -10.60
CA GLN A 67 0.67 25.70 -10.34
C GLN A 67 0.78 25.97 -8.84
N ILE A 68 2.01 26.10 -8.34
CA ILE A 68 2.31 26.69 -7.04
C ILE A 68 3.23 27.88 -7.33
N GLY A 69 2.72 29.09 -7.12
CA GLY A 69 3.35 30.33 -7.57
C GLY A 69 3.54 30.32 -9.08
N ALA A 70 4.79 30.37 -9.53
CA ALA A 70 5.16 30.33 -10.95
C ALA A 70 5.62 28.94 -11.44
N GLN A 71 5.52 27.89 -10.61
CA GLN A 71 6.03 26.56 -10.92
C GLN A 71 4.91 25.53 -11.06
N SER A 72 4.97 24.73 -12.13
CA SER A 72 3.99 23.66 -12.40
C SER A 72 4.31 22.41 -11.60
N ILE A 73 3.31 21.82 -10.96
CA ILE A 73 3.45 20.53 -10.29
C ILE A 73 3.21 19.37 -11.25
N THR A 74 3.83 18.22 -10.97
CA THR A 74 3.80 17.05 -11.86
C THR A 74 2.56 16.20 -11.59
N GLU A 75 1.83 15.81 -12.65
CA GLU A 75 0.79 14.77 -12.54
C GLU A 75 1.44 13.38 -12.51
N VAL A 76 1.09 12.58 -11.51
CA VAL A 76 1.60 11.21 -11.34
C VAL A 76 0.49 10.18 -11.33
N GLN A 77 0.83 8.98 -11.82
CA GLN A 77 -0.09 7.83 -11.77
C GLN A 77 0.10 6.97 -10.52
N VAL A 78 1.27 7.07 -9.89
CA VAL A 78 1.65 6.32 -8.70
C VAL A 78 2.40 7.26 -7.78
N HIS A 79 2.02 7.28 -6.51
CA HIS A 79 2.64 8.10 -5.48
C HIS A 79 2.86 7.26 -4.22
N LYS A 80 3.92 7.57 -3.46
CA LYS A 80 4.22 6.88 -2.22
C LYS A 80 3.96 7.82 -1.05
N LEU A 81 2.85 7.58 -0.34
CA LEU A 81 2.44 8.35 0.83
C LEU A 81 2.66 7.50 2.09
N MET A 82 3.49 7.98 3.02
CA MET A 82 3.73 7.30 4.32
C MET A 82 4.09 5.81 4.17
N GLY A 83 4.90 5.43 3.16
CA GLY A 83 5.23 4.02 2.96
C GLY A 83 4.20 3.19 2.20
N VAL A 84 2.98 3.71 1.99
CA VAL A 84 1.94 3.10 1.15
C VAL A 84 2.08 3.60 -0.28
N THR A 85 1.98 2.69 -1.25
CA THR A 85 2.03 3.05 -2.68
C THR A 85 0.63 3.09 -3.22
N ILE A 86 0.18 4.28 -3.61
CA ILE A 86 -1.17 4.53 -4.13
C ILE A 86 -1.05 4.68 -5.63
N ASP A 87 -1.86 3.94 -6.37
CA ASP A 87 -2.03 4.11 -7.82
C ASP A 87 -3.33 4.85 -8.11
N ASN A 88 -3.37 5.54 -9.24
CA ASN A 88 -4.49 6.40 -9.60
C ASN A 88 -5.81 5.66 -9.87
N ASN A 89 -5.79 4.33 -9.90
CA ASN A 89 -6.96 3.46 -10.04
C ASN A 89 -7.30 2.69 -8.75
N LEU A 90 -6.57 2.94 -7.66
CA LEU A 90 -6.72 2.27 -6.37
C LEU A 90 -6.74 0.73 -6.49
N SER A 91 -5.90 0.18 -7.38
CA SER A 91 -5.78 -1.27 -7.58
C SER A 91 -4.95 -1.93 -6.49
N TRP A 92 -4.06 -1.16 -5.85
CA TRP A 92 -3.10 -1.61 -4.81
C TRP A 92 -2.09 -2.67 -5.29
N SER A 93 -2.11 -3.03 -6.56
CA SER A 93 -1.32 -4.12 -7.13
C SER A 93 0.18 -3.89 -6.97
N GLN A 94 0.64 -2.66 -7.22
CA GLN A 94 2.05 -2.28 -7.06
C GLN A 94 2.48 -2.28 -5.58
N HIS A 95 1.61 -1.80 -4.68
CA HIS A 95 1.87 -1.85 -3.25
C HIS A 95 2.03 -3.29 -2.77
N ILE A 96 1.03 -4.14 -3.06
CA ILE A 96 1.04 -5.55 -2.64
C ILE A 96 2.24 -6.30 -3.22
N SER A 97 2.60 -6.05 -4.48
CA SER A 97 3.80 -6.62 -5.11
C SER A 97 5.08 -6.24 -4.38
N THR A 98 5.22 -4.96 -4.03
CA THR A 98 6.40 -4.43 -3.32
C THR A 98 6.47 -4.99 -1.89
N THR A 99 5.34 -5.00 -1.19
CA THR A 99 5.20 -5.58 0.15
C THR A 99 5.52 -7.08 0.14
N SER A 100 4.99 -7.83 -0.84
CA SER A 100 5.29 -9.27 -1.01
C SER A 100 6.76 -9.55 -1.26
N LYS A 101 7.45 -8.69 -2.03
CA LYS A 101 8.91 -8.79 -2.24
C LYS A 101 9.68 -8.51 -0.96
N ASN A 102 9.28 -7.51 -0.19
CA ASN A 102 9.90 -7.21 1.11
C ASN A 102 9.75 -8.40 2.07
N ILE A 103 8.53 -8.93 2.23
CA ILE A 103 8.27 -10.08 3.09
C ILE A 103 9.04 -11.31 2.58
N SER A 104 9.14 -11.52 1.27
CA SER A 104 9.91 -12.64 0.71
C SER A 104 11.38 -12.63 1.15
N LYS A 105 12.01 -11.46 1.25
CA LYS A 105 13.38 -11.31 1.75
C LYS A 105 13.47 -11.71 3.23
N LYS A 106 12.50 -11.30 4.05
CA LYS A 106 12.43 -11.65 5.48
C LYS A 106 12.18 -13.14 5.70
N VAL A 107 11.30 -13.74 4.90
CA VAL A 107 11.08 -15.19 4.89
C VAL A 107 12.35 -15.95 4.49
N TYR A 108 13.11 -15.43 3.52
CA TYR A 108 14.39 -16.01 3.16
C TYR A 108 15.37 -15.97 4.35
N GLN A 109 15.50 -14.83 5.03
CA GLN A 109 16.33 -14.71 6.24
C GLN A 109 15.91 -15.73 7.31
N LEU A 110 14.61 -15.80 7.65
CA LEU A 110 14.08 -16.79 8.58
C LEU A 110 14.43 -18.22 8.14
N SER A 111 14.32 -18.52 6.84
CA SER A 111 14.59 -19.86 6.32
C SER A 111 16.05 -20.32 6.51
N ARG A 112 17.00 -19.38 6.59
CA ARG A 112 18.42 -19.67 6.83
C ARG A 112 18.72 -19.95 8.30
N ILE A 113 18.03 -19.26 9.20
CA ILE A 113 18.30 -19.33 10.65
C ILE A 113 17.34 -20.25 11.40
N LYS A 114 16.21 -20.65 10.81
CA LYS A 114 15.11 -21.37 11.49
C LYS A 114 15.53 -22.64 12.24
N HIS A 115 16.60 -23.31 11.82
CA HIS A 115 17.12 -24.53 12.44
C HIS A 115 17.97 -24.28 13.69
N PHE A 116 18.43 -23.04 13.88
CA PHE A 116 19.19 -22.59 15.05
C PHE A 116 18.30 -21.88 16.08
N LEU A 117 17.04 -21.64 15.74
CA LEU A 117 16.07 -20.96 16.60
C LEU A 117 15.12 -21.98 17.23
N ASP A 118 14.62 -21.65 18.42
CA ASP A 118 13.51 -22.36 19.02
C ASP A 118 12.16 -21.89 18.43
N THR A 119 11.07 -22.58 18.78
CA THR A 119 9.74 -22.26 18.24
C THR A 119 9.26 -20.88 18.66
N HIS A 120 9.58 -20.43 19.88
CA HIS A 120 9.18 -19.12 20.36
C HIS A 120 9.86 -18.03 19.55
N THR A 121 11.18 -18.10 19.36
CA THR A 121 11.92 -17.08 18.60
C THR A 121 11.50 -17.04 17.13
N ARG A 122 11.15 -18.18 16.51
CA ARG A 122 10.60 -18.18 15.14
C ARG A 122 9.26 -17.46 15.05
N LYS A 123 8.36 -17.68 16.01
CA LYS A 123 7.07 -16.97 16.07
C LYS A 123 7.29 -15.47 16.31
N LEU A 124 8.19 -15.12 17.23
CA LEU A 124 8.55 -13.74 17.51
C LEU A 124 9.09 -13.04 16.25
N PHE A 125 10.00 -13.68 15.52
CA PHE A 125 10.50 -13.16 14.24
C PHE A 125 9.37 -12.91 13.24
N TYR A 126 8.44 -13.87 13.11
CA TYR A 126 7.29 -13.71 12.22
C TYR A 126 6.43 -12.51 12.63
N THR A 127 6.02 -12.41 13.90
CA THR A 127 5.15 -11.34 14.37
C THR A 127 5.81 -9.97 14.23
N THR A 128 7.08 -9.85 14.65
CA THR A 128 7.81 -8.57 14.69
C THR A 128 8.26 -8.07 13.33
N HIS A 129 8.65 -8.96 12.41
CA HIS A 129 9.24 -8.54 11.13
C HIS A 129 8.35 -8.79 9.91
N ILE A 130 7.50 -9.82 9.94
CA ILE A 130 6.67 -10.20 8.79
C ILE A 130 5.26 -9.66 8.97
N GLN A 131 4.60 -10.03 10.07
CA GLN A 131 3.22 -9.65 10.32
C GLN A 131 3.07 -8.13 10.48
N SER A 132 3.99 -7.46 11.19
CA SER A 132 4.00 -6.00 11.30
C SER A 132 4.00 -5.26 9.96
N VAL A 133 4.62 -5.84 8.92
CA VAL A 133 4.63 -5.28 7.56
C VAL A 133 3.32 -5.55 6.82
N ILE A 134 2.67 -6.69 7.09
CA ILE A 134 1.36 -7.03 6.54
C ILE A 134 0.27 -6.17 7.19
N ASP A 135 0.36 -5.92 8.49
CA ASP A 135 -0.67 -5.19 9.23
C ASP A 135 -0.58 -3.67 8.98
N TYR A 136 0.58 -3.19 8.51
CA TYR A 136 0.77 -1.78 8.21
C TYR A 136 -0.19 -1.27 7.12
N ALA A 137 -1.09 -0.38 7.51
CA ALA A 137 -2.09 0.25 6.64
C ALA A 137 -2.98 -0.76 5.88
N SER A 138 -3.16 -1.98 6.42
CA SER A 138 -3.89 -3.07 5.76
C SER A 138 -5.33 -2.68 5.42
N THR A 139 -5.97 -1.88 6.26
CA THR A 139 -7.34 -1.38 6.05
C THR A 139 -7.54 -0.62 4.75
N LEU A 140 -6.47 -0.04 4.18
CA LEU A 140 -6.55 0.68 2.90
C LEU A 140 -6.60 -0.28 1.70
N TRP A 141 -5.78 -1.33 1.73
CA TRP A 141 -5.55 -2.20 0.57
C TRP A 141 -6.17 -3.59 0.71
N ASP A 142 -6.85 -3.89 1.81
CA ASP A 142 -7.60 -5.16 2.00
C ASP A 142 -8.73 -5.33 0.98
N SER A 143 -9.22 -4.22 0.41
CA SER A 143 -10.19 -4.21 -0.68
C SER A 143 -9.61 -4.58 -2.07
N ALA A 144 -8.30 -4.84 -2.16
CA ALA A 144 -7.66 -5.18 -3.41
C ALA A 144 -8.22 -6.47 -4.03
N SER A 145 -8.15 -6.55 -5.36
CA SER A 145 -8.60 -7.74 -6.08
C SER A 145 -7.93 -9.02 -5.57
N GLY A 146 -8.69 -10.11 -5.47
CA GLY A 146 -8.17 -11.41 -5.02
C GLY A 146 -6.98 -11.90 -5.86
N SER A 147 -6.91 -11.56 -7.15
CA SER A 147 -5.75 -11.83 -8.00
C SER A 147 -4.49 -11.09 -7.53
N SER A 148 -4.61 -9.83 -7.14
CA SER A 148 -3.51 -9.01 -6.63
C SER A 148 -3.04 -9.46 -5.25
N MET A 149 -3.92 -10.09 -4.46
CA MET A 149 -3.61 -10.63 -3.13
C MET A 149 -2.89 -11.99 -3.15
N LYS A 150 -2.97 -12.75 -4.26
CA LYS A 150 -2.33 -14.08 -4.39
C LYS A 150 -0.83 -14.10 -4.07
N PRO A 151 0.00 -13.15 -4.54
CA PRO A 151 1.42 -13.09 -4.20
C PRO A 151 1.65 -12.96 -2.70
N LEU A 152 0.88 -12.12 -2.02
CA LEU A 152 1.00 -11.88 -0.59
C LEU A 152 0.63 -13.15 0.20
N ALA A 153 -0.51 -13.75 -0.10
CA ALA A 153 -0.95 -14.99 0.52
C ALA A 153 0.06 -16.14 0.31
N SER A 154 0.65 -16.24 -0.89
CA SER A 154 1.68 -17.23 -1.19
C SER A 154 2.92 -17.05 -0.30
N VAL A 155 3.39 -15.81 -0.13
CA VAL A 155 4.56 -15.50 0.70
C VAL A 155 4.23 -15.70 2.19
N GLN A 156 3.04 -15.33 2.64
CA GLN A 156 2.59 -15.56 4.02
C GLN A 156 2.53 -17.07 4.35
N ARG A 157 2.00 -17.90 3.45
CA ARG A 157 2.04 -19.37 3.63
C ARG A 157 3.46 -19.91 3.71
N ARG A 158 4.39 -19.38 2.91
CA ARG A 158 5.82 -19.76 3.00
C ARG A 158 6.42 -19.36 4.34
N ALA A 159 6.05 -18.20 4.88
CA ALA A 159 6.46 -17.75 6.21
C ALA A 159 5.97 -18.72 7.29
N ILE A 160 4.68 -19.05 7.29
CA ILE A 160 4.07 -19.98 8.26
C ILE A 160 4.77 -21.35 8.21
N LYS A 161 5.05 -21.88 7.01
CA LYS A 161 5.80 -23.14 6.87
C LYS A 161 7.21 -23.04 7.44
N ALA A 162 7.90 -21.91 7.28
CA ALA A 162 9.22 -21.70 7.85
C ALA A 162 9.19 -21.66 9.39
N VAL A 163 8.17 -21.04 9.98
CA VAL A 163 7.96 -21.01 11.45
C VAL A 163 7.67 -22.41 12.00
N LEU A 164 6.80 -23.17 11.32
CA LEU A 164 6.37 -24.51 11.75
C LEU A 164 7.35 -25.63 11.34
N LEU A 165 8.45 -25.31 10.66
CA LEU A 165 9.38 -26.27 10.08
C LEU A 165 8.71 -27.31 9.15
N LYS A 166 7.57 -26.97 8.54
CA LYS A 166 6.88 -27.87 7.62
C LYS A 166 7.65 -27.98 6.29
N PRO A 167 7.74 -29.18 5.69
CA PRO A 167 8.40 -29.36 4.41
C PRO A 167 7.70 -28.55 3.31
N LYS A 168 8.43 -28.26 2.23
CA LYS A 168 7.79 -27.78 1.00
C LYS A 168 6.85 -28.90 0.54
N LEU A 169 5.59 -28.54 0.25
CA LEU A 169 4.66 -29.51 -0.33
C LEU A 169 5.23 -29.92 -1.69
N ASP A 170 5.38 -31.21 -1.93
CA ASP A 170 5.68 -31.72 -3.26
C ASP A 170 4.52 -31.33 -4.18
N PRO A 171 4.76 -30.60 -5.28
CA PRO A 171 3.71 -30.24 -6.25
C PRO A 171 2.94 -31.43 -6.81
N ARG A 172 3.51 -32.64 -6.73
CA ARG A 172 2.92 -33.89 -7.23
C ARG A 172 1.97 -34.55 -6.22
N VAL A 173 1.98 -34.13 -4.97
CA VAL A 173 1.16 -34.73 -3.90
C VAL A 173 0.00 -33.79 -3.57
N ARG A 174 -1.23 -34.24 -3.87
CA ARG A 174 -2.46 -33.54 -3.47
C ARG A 174 -2.69 -33.73 -1.98
N TYR A 175 -2.24 -32.78 -1.17
CA TYR A 175 -2.62 -32.74 0.25
C TYR A 175 -3.98 -32.04 0.37
N GLY A 176 -4.95 -32.70 1.01
CA GLY A 176 -6.23 -32.10 1.38
C GLY A 176 -6.03 -30.86 2.24
N THR A 177 -6.91 -29.87 2.05
CA THR A 177 -6.91 -28.59 2.76
C THR A 177 -7.14 -28.80 4.26
N ALA A 178 -6.07 -29.00 5.02
CA ALA A 178 -6.10 -28.85 6.46
C ALA A 178 -6.00 -27.35 6.79
N SER A 179 -7.14 -26.74 7.07
CA SER A 179 -7.21 -25.41 7.68
C SER A 179 -6.51 -25.46 9.04
N LEU A 180 -5.52 -24.59 9.22
CA LEU A 180 -4.90 -24.33 10.53
C LEU A 180 -5.49 -23.05 11.05
N SER A 181 -6.55 -23.18 11.85
CA SER A 181 -7.01 -22.13 12.75
C SER A 181 -5.90 -21.87 13.78
N ILE A 182 -5.23 -20.74 13.64
CA ILE A 182 -4.50 -20.15 14.77
C ILE A 182 -5.61 -19.65 15.70
N SER A 183 -5.83 -20.32 16.83
CA SER A 183 -6.84 -19.88 17.80
C SER A 183 -6.50 -18.45 18.25
N ASN A 184 -7.35 -17.51 17.87
CA ASN A 184 -7.34 -16.14 18.36
C ASN A 184 -7.55 -16.14 19.87
N ASN A 185 -6.62 -15.54 20.60
CA ASN A 185 -6.96 -14.73 21.75
C ASN A 185 -6.19 -13.42 21.61
N CYS A 186 -6.94 -12.34 21.45
CA CYS A 186 -6.52 -10.93 21.28
C CYS A 186 -6.10 -10.49 19.87
N THR A 187 -7.08 -10.24 18.99
CA THR A 187 -7.43 -8.93 18.38
C THR A 187 -8.51 -9.13 17.30
N PRO A 188 -9.47 -8.22 17.12
CA PRO A 188 -10.56 -8.39 16.17
C PRO A 188 -10.14 -7.99 14.75
N GLY A 189 -10.37 -8.91 13.79
CA GLY A 189 -10.42 -8.60 12.37
C GLY A 189 -9.10 -8.77 11.62
N LEU A 190 -8.85 -9.99 11.14
CA LEU A 190 -8.36 -10.32 9.79
C LEU A 190 -8.21 -11.84 9.72
N LEU A 191 -9.36 -12.51 9.76
CA LEU A 191 -9.49 -13.93 9.52
C LEU A 191 -9.68 -14.10 8.00
N PHE A 192 -8.59 -14.30 7.27
CA PHE A 192 -8.68 -14.89 5.93
C PHE A 192 -9.04 -16.37 6.08
N ASP A 193 -10.30 -16.63 6.39
CA ASP A 193 -10.91 -17.93 6.15
C ASP A 193 -11.13 -18.09 4.64
N ALA A 194 -10.79 -19.28 4.15
CA ALA A 194 -10.89 -19.76 2.76
C ALA A 194 -9.82 -19.26 1.76
N ILE A 195 -8.60 -19.79 1.88
CA ILE A 195 -7.90 -20.45 0.74
C ILE A 195 -7.08 -21.64 1.23
#